data_AF-A0A534S798-F1
#
_entry.id   AF-A0A534S798-F1
#
_cell.length_a   1.000
_cell.length_b   1.000
_cell.length_c   1.000
_cell.angle_alpha   90.00
_cell.angle_beta   90.00
_cell.angle_gamma   90.00
#
_symmetry.space_group_name_H-M   'P 1'
#
loop_
_entity.id
_entity.type
_entity.pdbx_description
1 polymer ?
#
loop_
_entity_poly.entity_id
_entity_poly.type
_entity_poly.pdbx_seq_one_letter_code
_entity_poly.pdbx_strand_id
1 'polypeptide(L)'
;MWKQWGICRGYIDDMARVDEELRVHGWMVHPTGPFGTIELVVDGRSVASQAPGIREDVGQVMSRTPRAHRSGFDFRFRPPSPRGRIEIIGRRGLTVRGRMQSTYRADLETAFPSPPAHLVTRITASPNFKAFRMEGLRLVTEFTDAIRRHRREPVRRLLDWGCGCGRLSLHLVADHVAAEHFGCDIDAEAVAWCAENVGGTFSAIAPVPPTEFPAGFFDVVIGYSVFTHLTEVMQRQWLEELRRITAPGGLVLVTVHGDFLGMFQFPRPNLRARLKAWRHGHRARSILPGRVPVPAVHRAGMVQVLRDRRIRRGGAGSDRDASPALAAGRERGPAALR
;
A
#
# COMPACT_ATOMS: atom_id res chain seq x y z
N MET A 1 -21.89 -22.48 2.21
CA MET A 1 -22.52 -21.35 2.92
C MET A 1 -21.40 -20.42 3.39
N TRP A 2 -20.91 -19.53 2.52
CA TRP A 2 -19.72 -18.70 2.78
C TRP A 2 -20.15 -17.31 3.26
N LYS A 3 -20.08 -17.04 4.58
CA LYS A 3 -20.20 -15.69 5.13
C LYS A 3 -18.93 -14.90 4.80
N GLN A 4 -18.86 -14.34 3.60
CA GLN A 4 -17.99 -13.20 3.36
C GLN A 4 -18.55 -12.03 4.18
N TRP A 5 -17.99 -11.79 5.36
CA TRP A 5 -18.04 -10.46 5.97
C TRP A 5 -17.31 -9.53 5.01
N GLY A 6 -18.06 -8.95 4.06
CA GLY A 6 -17.43 -8.21 2.99
C GLY A 6 -16.76 -6.95 3.54
N ILE A 7 -15.56 -6.68 3.03
CA ILE A 7 -14.73 -5.57 3.47
C ILE A 7 -15.38 -4.25 3.03
N CYS A 8 -15.49 -3.31 3.97
CA CYS A 8 -15.90 -1.94 3.70
C CYS A 8 -14.99 -1.30 2.64
N ARG A 9 -15.57 -0.54 1.71
CA ARG A 9 -14.83 0.21 0.69
C ARG A 9 -15.19 1.67 0.80
N GLY A 10 -14.28 2.53 0.40
CA GLY A 10 -14.54 3.95 0.35
C GLY A 10 -13.35 4.72 -0.16
N TYR A 11 -13.57 6.00 -0.38
CA TYR A 11 -12.56 6.92 -0.86
C TYR A 11 -12.80 8.30 -0.28
N ILE A 12 -11.72 9.04 -0.03
CA ILE A 12 -11.78 10.46 0.29
C ILE A 12 -11.57 11.17 -1.03
N ASP A 13 -12.63 11.73 -1.58
CA ASP A 13 -12.57 12.44 -2.87
C ASP A 13 -11.78 13.74 -2.74
N ASP A 14 -11.87 14.40 -1.58
CA ASP A 14 -11.21 15.68 -1.35
C ASP A 14 -10.81 15.89 0.12
N MET A 15 -9.65 16.52 0.32
CA MET A 15 -9.22 17.17 1.55
C MET A 15 -8.74 18.57 1.21
N ALA A 16 -9.49 19.58 1.62
CA ALA A 16 -9.23 20.97 1.30
C ALA A 16 -9.33 21.85 2.54
N ARG A 17 -8.40 22.79 2.68
CA ARG A 17 -8.49 23.81 3.72
C ARG A 17 -9.55 24.83 3.34
N VAL A 18 -10.46 25.11 4.26
CA VAL A 18 -11.51 26.13 4.13
C VAL A 18 -11.41 26.99 5.39
N ASP A 19 -10.85 28.19 5.25
CA ASP A 19 -10.49 29.07 6.36
C ASP A 19 -9.58 28.34 7.38
N GLU A 20 -10.03 28.26 8.63
CA GLU A 20 -9.34 27.56 9.73
C GLU A 20 -9.76 26.09 9.88
N GLU A 21 -10.57 25.57 8.96
CA GLU A 21 -11.04 24.19 8.97
C GLU A 21 -10.46 23.38 7.82
N LEU A 22 -10.40 22.06 8.00
CA LEU A 22 -10.17 21.10 6.94
C LEU A 22 -11.50 20.42 6.61
N ARG A 23 -11.90 20.52 5.35
CA ARG A 23 -13.04 19.76 4.82
C ARG A 23 -12.56 18.41 4.31
N VAL A 24 -13.21 17.34 4.74
CA VAL A 24 -12.98 15.96 4.30
C VAL A 24 -14.26 15.43 3.69
N HIS A 25 -14.26 15.26 2.38
CA HIS A 25 -15.42 14.80 1.62
C HIS A 25 -15.11 13.48 0.91
N GLY A 26 -16.07 12.56 0.90
CA GLY A 26 -15.89 11.28 0.26
C GLY A 26 -17.10 10.37 0.40
N TRP A 27 -16.85 9.07 0.26
CA TRP A 27 -17.89 8.05 0.37
C TRP A 27 -17.36 6.77 0.99
N MET A 28 -18.26 6.02 1.63
CA MET A 28 -17.97 4.73 2.23
C MET A 28 -19.18 3.79 2.09
N VAL A 29 -18.95 2.60 1.56
CA VAL A 29 -19.96 1.56 1.34
C VAL A 29 -19.60 0.28 2.10
N HIS A 30 -20.63 -0.42 2.56
CA HIS A 30 -20.50 -1.78 3.07
C HIS A 30 -21.30 -2.75 2.19
N PRO A 31 -20.74 -3.91 1.80
CA PRO A 31 -21.35 -4.80 0.81
C PRO A 31 -22.68 -5.42 1.27
N THR A 32 -22.94 -5.45 2.57
CA THR A 32 -24.20 -5.98 3.13
C THR A 32 -25.25 -4.92 3.44
N GLY A 33 -25.10 -3.69 2.92
CA GLY A 33 -26.07 -2.59 3.07
C GLY A 33 -25.48 -1.30 3.67
N PRO A 34 -26.29 -0.24 3.81
CA PRO A 34 -25.81 1.07 4.22
C PRO A 34 -25.39 1.12 5.69
N PHE A 35 -24.63 2.15 6.05
CA PHE A 35 -24.41 2.53 7.44
C PHE A 35 -25.63 3.30 7.98
N GLY A 36 -25.84 3.24 9.30
CA GLY A 36 -26.75 4.14 9.98
C GLY A 36 -26.09 5.50 10.27
N THR A 37 -24.80 5.47 10.61
CA THR A 37 -24.00 6.65 10.95
C THR A 37 -22.60 6.50 10.38
N ILE A 38 -22.03 7.61 9.90
CA ILE A 38 -20.61 7.76 9.59
C ILE A 38 -20.03 8.77 10.57
N GLU A 39 -18.89 8.43 11.16
CA GLU A 39 -18.21 9.19 12.21
C GLU A 39 -16.81 9.56 11.73
N LEU A 40 -16.41 10.83 11.93
CA LEU A 40 -15.04 11.29 11.77
C LEU A 40 -14.34 11.26 13.14
N VAL A 41 -13.23 10.53 13.18
CA VAL A 41 -12.30 10.51 14.31
C VAL A 41 -10.99 11.17 13.88
N VAL A 42 -10.48 12.11 14.66
CA VAL A 42 -9.21 12.80 14.41
C VAL A 42 -8.27 12.51 15.57
N ASP A 43 -7.11 11.94 15.27
CA ASP A 43 -6.08 11.57 16.26
C ASP A 43 -6.65 10.78 17.45
N GLY A 44 -7.57 9.86 17.16
CA GLY A 44 -8.22 8.99 18.15
C GLY A 44 -9.42 9.60 18.88
N ARG A 45 -9.78 10.86 18.60
CA ARG A 45 -10.94 11.54 19.22
C ARG A 45 -12.09 11.68 18.22
N SER A 46 -13.30 11.33 18.64
CA SER A 46 -14.50 11.58 17.83
C SER A 46 -14.74 13.08 17.71
N VAL A 47 -14.89 13.58 16.48
CA VAL A 47 -15.05 15.01 16.21
C VAL A 47 -16.43 15.32 15.65
N ALA A 48 -16.95 14.46 14.77
CA ALA A 48 -18.24 14.66 14.13
C ALA A 48 -18.87 13.32 13.75
N SER A 49 -20.20 13.30 13.62
CA SER A 49 -20.92 12.18 13.04
C SER A 49 -22.15 12.64 12.29
N GLN A 50 -22.53 11.89 11.26
CA GLN A 50 -23.71 12.19 10.43
C GLN A 50 -24.35 10.92 9.87
N ALA A 51 -25.59 11.03 9.42
CA ALA A 51 -26.16 10.01 8.54
C ALA A 51 -25.45 10.02 7.17
N PRO A 52 -25.31 8.87 6.49
CA PRO A 52 -24.73 8.85 5.14
C PRO A 52 -25.53 9.71 4.16
N GLY A 53 -24.84 10.61 3.47
CA GLY A 53 -25.38 11.42 2.38
C GLY A 53 -25.59 10.63 1.09
N ILE A 54 -26.22 11.28 0.11
CA ILE A 54 -26.51 10.69 -1.21
C ILE A 54 -25.35 10.92 -2.18
N ARG A 55 -24.96 9.87 -2.88
CA ARG A 55 -23.90 9.79 -3.90
C ARG A 55 -24.36 8.93 -5.06
N GLU A 56 -25.19 9.51 -5.92
CA GLU A 56 -25.74 8.79 -7.08
C GLU A 56 -24.66 8.27 -8.03
N ASP A 57 -23.57 9.02 -8.17
CA ASP A 57 -22.37 8.61 -8.90
C ASP A 57 -21.79 7.30 -8.36
N VAL A 58 -21.67 7.18 -7.03
CA VAL A 58 -21.23 5.94 -6.36
C VAL A 58 -22.27 4.83 -6.55
N GLY A 59 -23.56 5.17 -6.47
CA GLY A 59 -24.66 4.24 -6.75
C GLY A 59 -24.61 3.63 -8.15
N GLN A 60 -24.31 4.43 -9.16
CA GLN A 60 -24.18 4.00 -10.55
C GLN A 60 -22.96 3.09 -10.75
N VAL A 61 -21.80 3.50 -10.25
CA VAL A 61 -20.55 2.70 -10.35
C VAL A 61 -20.67 1.40 -9.55
N MET A 62 -21.33 1.44 -8.39
CA MET A 62 -21.50 0.30 -7.49
C MET A 62 -22.93 -0.25 -7.49
N SER A 63 -23.54 -0.36 -8.67
CA SER A 63 -24.93 -0.83 -8.86
C SER A 63 -25.24 -2.19 -8.23
N ARG A 64 -24.22 -3.02 -7.95
CA ARG A 64 -24.35 -4.33 -7.29
C ARG A 64 -24.33 -4.28 -5.76
N THR A 65 -23.87 -3.17 -5.20
CA THR A 65 -23.78 -2.99 -3.76
C THR A 65 -25.10 -2.37 -3.28
N PRO A 66 -25.86 -3.06 -2.41
CA PRO A 66 -27.16 -2.58 -1.98
C PRO A 66 -27.11 -1.18 -1.38
N ARG A 67 -27.86 -0.25 -1.99
CA ARG A 67 -27.97 1.17 -1.58
C ARG A 67 -26.61 1.88 -1.51
N ALA A 68 -25.69 1.58 -2.42
CA ALA A 68 -24.39 2.24 -2.50
C ALA A 68 -24.48 3.77 -2.65
N HIS A 69 -25.59 4.29 -3.18
CA HIS A 69 -25.85 5.73 -3.22
C HIS A 69 -25.95 6.36 -1.82
N ARG A 70 -26.25 5.60 -0.75
CA ARG A 70 -26.26 6.12 0.64
C ARG A 70 -24.91 5.90 1.32
N SER A 71 -23.90 6.61 0.84
CA SER A 71 -22.50 6.40 1.24
C SER A 71 -21.72 7.67 1.50
N GLY A 72 -22.27 8.85 1.18
CA GLY A 72 -21.54 10.10 1.24
C GLY A 72 -21.21 10.55 2.66
N PHE A 73 -20.05 11.16 2.82
CA PHE A 73 -19.70 11.94 4.02
C PHE A 73 -19.07 13.27 3.63
N ASP A 74 -19.30 14.30 4.44
CA ASP A 74 -18.73 15.64 4.27
C ASP A 74 -18.55 16.26 5.65
N PHE A 75 -17.32 16.19 6.16
CA PHE A 75 -16.98 16.69 7.47
C PHE A 75 -16.12 17.95 7.36
N ARG A 76 -16.26 18.82 8.35
CA ARG A 76 -15.32 19.91 8.59
C ARG A 76 -14.82 19.83 10.03
N PHE A 77 -13.55 20.12 10.22
CA PHE A 77 -12.97 20.21 11.55
C PHE A 77 -11.78 21.16 11.56
N ARG A 78 -11.55 21.83 12.68
CA ARG A 78 -10.30 22.58 12.90
C ARG A 78 -9.18 21.59 13.25
N PRO A 79 -8.14 21.44 12.40
CA PRO A 79 -7.10 20.46 12.66
C PRO A 79 -6.26 20.85 13.88
N PRO A 80 -6.01 19.93 14.84
CA PRO A 80 -5.20 20.21 16.03
C PRO A 80 -3.71 20.43 15.72
N SER A 81 -3.25 20.00 14.55
CA SER A 81 -1.87 20.14 14.07
C SER A 81 -1.85 20.25 12.54
N PRO A 82 -0.75 20.72 11.92
CA PRO A 82 -0.64 20.82 10.46
C PRO A 82 -0.83 19.47 9.72
N ARG A 83 -0.55 18.36 10.41
CA ARG A 83 -0.74 17.00 9.94
C ARG A 83 -1.17 16.10 11.09
N GLY A 84 -1.88 15.03 10.80
CA GLY A 84 -2.31 14.03 11.79
C GLY A 84 -3.04 12.87 11.12
N ARG A 85 -3.81 12.10 11.89
CA ARG A 85 -4.58 10.97 11.36
C ARG A 85 -6.07 11.19 11.49
N ILE A 86 -6.79 10.75 10.46
CA ILE A 86 -8.25 10.63 10.48
C ILE A 86 -8.68 9.18 10.29
N GLU A 87 -9.78 8.82 10.94
CA GLU A 87 -10.54 7.61 10.65
C GLU A 87 -11.98 7.99 10.29
N ILE A 88 -12.51 7.35 9.26
CA ILE A 88 -13.92 7.41 8.91
C ILE A 88 -14.55 6.08 9.32
N ILE A 89 -15.41 6.12 10.32
CA ILE A 89 -16.00 4.92 10.95
C ILE A 89 -17.47 4.81 10.56
N GLY A 90 -17.82 3.71 9.92
CA GLY A 90 -19.19 3.40 9.52
C GLY A 90 -19.85 2.47 10.52
N ARG A 91 -21.00 2.87 11.08
CA ARG A 91 -21.71 2.13 12.13
C ARG A 91 -23.12 1.72 11.70
N ARG A 92 -23.63 0.66 12.34
CA ARG A 92 -25.06 0.30 12.33
C ARG A 92 -25.50 0.11 13.79
N GLY A 93 -26.28 1.05 14.31
CA GLY A 93 -26.43 1.18 15.76
C GLY A 93 -25.06 1.45 16.41
N LEU A 94 -24.76 0.75 17.50
CA LEU A 94 -23.49 0.90 18.20
C LEU A 94 -22.32 0.12 17.55
N THR A 95 -22.61 -0.79 16.62
CA THR A 95 -21.62 -1.69 16.03
C THR A 95 -20.83 -1.02 14.90
N VAL A 96 -19.50 -1.03 14.98
CA VAL A 96 -18.61 -0.67 13.87
C VAL A 96 -18.72 -1.73 12.76
N ARG A 97 -19.03 -1.28 11.55
CA ARG A 97 -19.17 -2.13 10.36
C ARG A 97 -18.13 -1.80 9.28
N GLY A 98 -17.56 -0.60 9.31
CA GLY A 98 -16.55 -0.16 8.36
C GLY A 98 -15.60 0.83 9.00
N ARG A 99 -14.36 0.83 8.51
CA ARG A 99 -13.34 1.79 8.90
C ARG A 99 -12.48 2.09 7.68
N MET A 100 -12.27 3.36 7.42
CA MET A 100 -11.22 3.88 6.55
C MET A 100 -10.29 4.73 7.40
N GLN A 101 -9.03 4.82 6.99
CA GLN A 101 -8.04 5.63 7.67
C GLN A 101 -7.20 6.37 6.63
N SER A 102 -6.81 7.59 6.95
CA SER A 102 -5.92 8.41 6.15
C SER A 102 -5.09 9.29 7.07
N THR A 103 -3.88 9.63 6.67
CA THR A 103 -3.22 10.86 7.13
C THR A 103 -3.98 12.04 6.56
N TYR A 104 -4.06 13.14 7.31
CA TYR A 104 -4.47 14.45 6.81
C TYR A 104 -3.29 15.43 6.82
N ARG A 105 -3.31 16.38 5.90
CA ARG A 105 -2.36 17.50 5.82
C ARG A 105 -3.13 18.78 5.53
N ALA A 106 -3.04 19.75 6.45
CA ALA A 106 -3.64 21.06 6.29
C ALA A 106 -2.92 21.91 5.22
N ASP A 107 -1.69 21.54 4.89
CA ASP A 107 -0.83 22.16 3.89
C ASP A 107 -0.76 21.36 2.57
N LEU A 108 -1.65 20.38 2.34
CA LEU A 108 -1.54 19.44 1.21
C LEU A 108 -1.38 20.14 -0.14
N GLU A 109 -2.01 21.30 -0.35
CA GLU A 109 -1.96 22.05 -1.60
C GLU A 109 -0.63 22.78 -1.84
N THR A 110 0.17 23.01 -0.80
CA THR A 110 1.42 23.79 -0.86
C THR A 110 2.64 23.04 -0.35
N ALA A 111 2.45 21.88 0.27
CA ALA A 111 3.49 21.14 0.97
C ALA A 111 4.67 20.69 0.09
N PHE A 112 4.42 20.43 -1.20
CA PHE A 112 5.41 19.87 -2.11
C PHE A 112 5.31 20.48 -3.52
N PRO A 113 6.42 20.51 -4.27
CA PRO A 113 6.44 21.03 -5.64
C PRO A 113 5.53 20.23 -6.57
N SER A 114 5.08 20.90 -7.62
CA SER A 114 4.22 20.32 -8.65
C SER A 114 5.05 19.80 -9.82
N PRO A 115 4.96 18.50 -10.18
CA PRO A 115 5.51 18.05 -11.45
C PRO A 115 4.80 18.72 -12.61
N PRO A 116 5.48 18.93 -13.75
CA PRO A 116 4.85 19.30 -14.99
C PRO A 116 3.62 18.44 -15.32
N ALA A 117 2.56 19.08 -15.83
CA ALA A 117 1.27 18.42 -16.05
C ALA A 117 1.34 17.18 -16.97
N HIS A 118 2.27 17.16 -17.93
CA HIS A 118 2.46 16.02 -18.82
C HIS A 118 3.02 14.80 -18.07
N LEU A 119 3.92 14.99 -17.10
CA LEU A 119 4.44 13.90 -16.25
C LEU A 119 3.33 13.32 -15.36
N VAL A 120 2.51 14.20 -14.76
CA VAL A 120 1.32 13.78 -13.98
C VAL A 120 0.35 12.99 -14.84
N THR A 121 0.16 13.40 -16.10
CA THR A 121 -0.73 12.73 -17.06
C THR A 121 -0.24 11.35 -17.44
N ARG A 122 1.09 11.13 -17.62
CA ARG A 122 1.64 9.80 -17.90
C ARG A 122 1.30 8.78 -16.81
N ILE A 123 1.26 9.22 -15.55
CA ILE A 123 1.06 8.34 -14.39
C ILE A 123 -0.42 8.15 -14.04
N THR A 124 -1.23 9.19 -14.21
CA THR A 124 -2.63 9.19 -13.72
C THR A 124 -3.68 9.23 -14.83
N ALA A 125 -3.25 9.33 -16.09
CA ALA A 125 -4.09 9.62 -17.25
C ALA A 125 -4.90 10.94 -17.11
N SER A 126 -4.43 11.86 -16.26
CA SER A 126 -5.05 13.15 -15.99
C SER A 126 -3.99 14.18 -15.56
N PRO A 127 -4.13 15.47 -15.89
CA PRO A 127 -3.27 16.51 -15.35
C PRO A 127 -3.71 16.99 -13.96
N ASN A 128 -4.74 16.38 -13.35
CA ASN A 128 -5.31 16.84 -12.08
C ASN A 128 -4.34 16.60 -10.92
N PHE A 129 -3.60 17.65 -10.58
CA PHE A 129 -2.57 17.57 -9.56
C PHE A 129 -3.12 17.44 -8.13
N LYS A 130 -4.32 17.97 -7.86
CA LYS A 130 -4.98 17.76 -6.57
C LYS A 130 -5.29 16.29 -6.33
N ALA A 131 -5.83 15.61 -7.35
CA ALA A 131 -6.07 14.17 -7.30
C ALA A 131 -4.76 13.37 -7.17
N PHE A 132 -3.69 13.81 -7.85
CA PHE A 132 -2.36 13.21 -7.72
C PHE A 132 -1.84 13.24 -6.27
N ARG A 133 -1.93 14.39 -5.59
CA ARG A 133 -1.53 14.53 -4.19
C ARG A 133 -2.45 13.78 -3.22
N MET A 134 -3.76 13.79 -3.45
CA MET A 134 -4.71 13.03 -2.65
C MET A 134 -4.42 11.53 -2.69
N GLU A 135 -4.13 11.00 -3.88
CA GLU A 135 -3.72 9.61 -4.02
C GLU A 135 -2.37 9.38 -3.34
N GLY A 136 -1.38 10.26 -3.52
CA GLY A 136 -0.10 10.19 -2.80
C GLY A 136 -0.26 10.12 -1.27
N LEU A 137 -1.14 10.94 -0.71
CA LEU A 137 -1.47 10.97 0.73
C LEU A 137 -2.11 9.66 1.20
N ARG A 138 -3.00 9.09 0.40
CA ARG A 138 -3.56 7.76 0.66
C ARG A 138 -2.47 6.70 0.65
N LEU A 139 -1.62 6.68 -0.38
CA LEU A 139 -0.56 5.68 -0.55
C LEU A 139 0.46 5.74 0.59
N VAL A 140 0.94 6.93 0.95
CA VAL A 140 1.90 7.07 2.07
C VAL A 140 1.28 6.56 3.37
N THR A 141 -0.02 6.79 3.60
CA THR A 141 -0.71 6.24 4.78
C THR A 141 -0.69 4.72 4.76
N GLU A 142 -1.08 4.10 3.65
CA GLU A 142 -1.16 2.64 3.55
C GLU A 142 0.20 1.96 3.70
N PHE A 143 1.24 2.50 3.06
CA PHE A 143 2.59 1.96 3.14
C PHE A 143 3.24 2.21 4.50
N THR A 144 3.10 3.41 5.10
CA THR A 144 3.66 3.67 6.43
C THR A 144 2.98 2.84 7.51
N ASP A 145 1.67 2.61 7.43
CA ASP A 145 0.98 1.68 8.32
C ASP A 145 1.45 0.23 8.11
N ALA A 146 1.73 -0.18 6.88
CA ALA A 146 2.32 -1.50 6.61
C ALA A 146 3.73 -1.62 7.21
N ILE A 147 4.57 -0.60 7.05
CA ILE A 147 5.90 -0.55 7.67
C ILE A 147 5.76 -0.67 9.19
N ARG A 148 4.94 0.16 9.84
CA ARG A 148 4.74 0.14 11.31
C ARG A 148 4.23 -1.20 11.84
N ARG A 149 3.35 -1.87 11.09
CA ARG A 149 2.86 -3.22 11.46
C ARG A 149 3.94 -4.28 11.36
N HIS A 150 4.93 -4.08 10.48
CA HIS A 150 5.88 -5.10 10.10
C HIS A 150 7.34 -4.79 10.44
N ARG A 151 7.65 -3.63 10.99
CA ARG A 151 9.00 -3.24 11.38
C ARG A 151 8.92 -2.30 12.58
N ARG A 152 9.76 -2.54 13.58
CA ARG A 152 9.83 -1.70 14.79
C ARG A 152 11.01 -0.75 14.76
N GLU A 153 12.07 -1.18 14.08
CA GLU A 153 13.30 -0.44 13.86
C GLU A 153 13.04 0.72 12.89
N PRO A 154 13.65 1.90 13.12
CA PRO A 154 13.63 2.97 12.15
C PRO A 154 14.08 2.51 10.76
N VAL A 155 13.51 3.11 9.74
CA VAL A 155 13.91 2.87 8.35
C VAL A 155 15.08 3.79 8.05
N ARG A 156 16.27 3.24 7.78
CA ARG A 156 17.41 4.05 7.35
C ARG A 156 17.30 4.37 5.88
N ARG A 157 17.06 3.36 5.04
CA ARG A 157 17.02 3.52 3.57
C ARG A 157 15.74 2.95 2.97
N LEU A 158 14.99 3.80 2.29
CA LEU A 158 13.74 3.43 1.63
C LEU A 158 13.83 3.69 0.12
N LEU A 159 13.45 2.70 -0.69
CA LEU A 159 13.33 2.81 -2.15
C LEU A 159 11.85 2.87 -2.59
N ASP A 160 11.49 3.86 -3.39
CA ASP A 160 10.28 3.90 -4.22
C ASP A 160 10.63 3.37 -5.63
N TRP A 161 10.37 2.09 -5.88
CA TRP A 161 10.63 1.41 -7.16
C TRP A 161 9.46 1.60 -8.12
N GLY A 162 9.73 2.22 -9.27
CA GLY A 162 8.71 2.75 -10.18
C GLY A 162 8.12 4.06 -9.67
N CYS A 163 8.98 5.00 -9.24
CA CYS A 163 8.57 6.23 -8.57
C CYS A 163 7.83 7.23 -9.48
N GLY A 164 7.97 7.09 -10.80
CA GLY A 164 7.53 8.08 -11.79
C GLY A 164 8.02 9.49 -11.42
N CYS A 165 7.12 10.48 -11.49
CA CYS A 165 7.39 11.86 -11.08
C CYS A 165 7.06 12.10 -9.60
N GLY A 166 7.25 11.07 -8.75
CA GLY A 166 7.31 11.22 -7.31
C GLY A 166 5.97 11.27 -6.58
N ARG A 167 4.89 10.67 -7.11
CA ARG A 167 3.56 10.70 -6.45
C ARG A 167 3.60 10.23 -5.01
N LEU A 168 4.32 9.15 -4.75
CA LEU A 168 4.53 8.63 -3.40
C LEU A 168 5.75 9.27 -2.75
N SER A 169 6.86 9.38 -3.49
CA SER A 169 8.13 9.96 -3.03
C SER A 169 8.00 11.35 -2.38
N LEU A 170 7.18 12.26 -2.93
CA LEU A 170 6.92 13.59 -2.35
C LEU A 170 6.46 13.49 -0.89
N HIS A 171 5.55 12.56 -0.61
CA HIS A 171 5.02 12.35 0.73
C HIS A 171 6.01 11.60 1.63
N LEU A 172 6.70 10.59 1.11
CA LEU A 172 7.69 9.82 1.87
C LEU A 172 8.79 10.74 2.42
N VAL A 173 9.34 11.59 1.55
CA VAL A 173 10.42 12.51 1.90
C VAL A 173 9.94 13.55 2.91
N ALA A 174 8.83 14.22 2.60
CA ALA A 174 8.37 15.32 3.43
C ALA A 174 7.81 14.87 4.79
N ASP A 175 7.40 13.61 4.91
CA ASP A 175 7.04 13.02 6.20
C ASP A 175 8.24 12.37 6.92
N HIS A 176 9.43 12.40 6.33
CA HIS A 176 10.67 11.81 6.83
C HIS A 176 10.48 10.34 7.23
N VAL A 177 9.88 9.56 6.33
CA VAL A 177 9.56 8.14 6.60
C VAL A 177 10.82 7.30 6.78
N ALA A 178 11.92 7.69 6.14
CA ALA A 178 13.26 7.12 6.32
C ALA A 178 14.33 8.20 6.51
N ALA A 179 15.53 7.81 6.96
CA ALA A 179 16.67 8.72 7.03
C ALA A 179 17.19 9.12 5.64
N GLU A 180 17.18 8.17 4.70
CA GLU A 180 17.58 8.34 3.30
C GLU A 180 16.46 7.81 2.39
N HIS A 181 16.06 8.62 1.41
CA HIS A 181 15.03 8.28 0.44
C HIS A 181 15.63 8.11 -0.95
N PHE A 182 15.26 7.02 -1.59
CA PHE A 182 15.68 6.68 -2.94
C PHE A 182 14.43 6.47 -3.80
N GLY A 183 14.54 6.81 -5.09
CA GLY A 183 13.52 6.49 -6.08
C GLY A 183 14.18 6.05 -7.38
N CYS A 184 13.54 5.13 -8.09
CA CYS A 184 13.96 4.82 -9.45
C CYS A 184 12.78 4.54 -10.37
N ASP A 185 12.96 4.85 -11.65
CA ASP A 185 11.99 4.59 -12.70
C ASP A 185 12.71 4.40 -14.05
N ILE A 186 11.99 3.85 -15.03
CA ILE A 186 12.47 3.78 -16.42
C ILE A 186 12.27 5.11 -17.16
N ASP A 187 11.34 5.96 -16.69
CA ASP A 187 11.10 7.30 -17.24
C ASP A 187 12.16 8.28 -16.71
N ALA A 188 13.23 8.46 -17.48
CA ALA A 188 14.34 9.34 -17.13
C ALA A 188 13.94 10.80 -16.92
N GLU A 189 12.92 11.29 -17.64
CA GLU A 189 12.42 12.67 -17.48
C GLU A 189 11.73 12.84 -16.13
N ALA A 190 10.91 11.86 -15.75
CA ALA A 190 10.22 11.86 -14.46
C ALA A 190 11.19 11.75 -13.28
N VAL A 191 12.23 10.93 -13.42
CA VAL A 191 13.32 10.82 -12.45
C VAL A 191 14.12 12.11 -12.33
N ALA A 192 14.48 12.74 -13.45
CA ALA A 192 15.23 13.99 -13.45
C ALA A 192 14.47 15.08 -12.68
N TRP A 193 13.16 15.19 -12.92
CA TRP A 193 12.30 16.07 -12.14
C TRP A 193 12.35 15.76 -10.64
N CYS A 194 12.29 14.48 -10.26
CA CYS A 194 12.36 14.10 -8.84
C CYS A 194 13.71 14.47 -8.20
N ALA A 195 14.82 14.21 -8.90
CA ALA A 195 16.17 14.52 -8.44
C ALA A 195 16.34 16.02 -8.14
N GLU A 196 15.72 16.88 -8.96
CA GLU A 196 15.79 18.33 -8.81
C GLU A 196 14.85 18.88 -7.73
N ASN A 197 13.72 18.21 -7.46
CA ASN A 197 12.61 18.84 -6.72
C ASN A 197 12.18 18.13 -5.42
N VAL A 198 12.39 16.81 -5.29
CA VAL A 198 11.72 16.01 -4.24
C VAL A 198 12.54 15.91 -2.95
N GLY A 199 13.87 16.01 -3.04
CA GLY A 199 14.79 15.81 -1.91
C GLY A 199 15.06 14.33 -1.63
N GLY A 200 16.13 13.80 -2.20
CA GLY A 200 16.49 12.38 -2.11
C GLY A 200 17.38 11.98 -3.27
N THR A 201 17.67 10.69 -3.42
CA THR A 201 18.50 10.16 -4.50
C THR A 201 17.62 9.45 -5.54
N PHE A 202 17.49 10.05 -6.72
CA PHE A 202 16.65 9.51 -7.79
C PHE A 202 17.50 9.12 -9.00
N SER A 203 17.31 7.91 -9.52
CA SER A 203 18.05 7.41 -10.68
C SER A 203 17.17 6.69 -11.69
N ALA A 204 17.49 6.87 -12.98
CA ALA A 204 16.85 6.12 -14.04
C ALA A 204 17.44 4.70 -14.07
N ILE A 205 16.61 3.72 -14.37
CA ILE A 205 17.03 2.31 -14.45
C ILE A 205 16.61 1.68 -15.77
N ALA A 206 17.29 0.59 -16.15
CA ALA A 206 16.87 -0.23 -17.26
C ALA A 206 15.48 -0.89 -16.97
N PRO A 207 14.68 -1.17 -18.01
CA PRO A 207 13.38 -1.84 -17.84
C PRO A 207 13.50 -3.32 -17.44
N VAL A 208 14.72 -3.85 -17.37
CA VAL A 208 15.03 -5.23 -17.01
C VAL A 208 16.03 -5.25 -15.85
N PRO A 209 15.93 -6.21 -14.91
CA PRO A 209 16.92 -6.37 -13.85
C PRO A 209 18.24 -6.98 -14.39
N PRO A 210 19.36 -6.86 -13.66
CA PRO A 210 19.48 -6.25 -12.33
C PRO A 210 19.59 -4.72 -12.38
N THR A 211 19.28 -4.09 -11.25
CA THR A 211 19.61 -2.69 -10.98
C THR A 211 21.07 -2.55 -10.55
N GLU A 212 21.58 -1.32 -10.56
CA GLU A 212 22.93 -1.01 -10.06
C GLU A 212 22.99 -0.91 -8.53
N PHE A 213 21.87 -1.08 -7.82
CA PHE A 213 21.86 -1.00 -6.37
C PHE A 213 22.62 -2.18 -5.73
N PRO A 214 23.39 -1.94 -4.65
CA PRO A 214 24.08 -3.01 -3.93
C PRO A 214 23.11 -4.04 -3.34
N ALA A 215 23.57 -5.28 -3.19
CA ALA A 215 22.79 -6.30 -2.50
C ALA A 215 22.61 -5.92 -1.02
N GLY A 216 21.41 -6.17 -0.48
CA GLY A 216 21.12 -5.91 0.93
C GLY A 216 21.13 -4.43 1.35
N PHE A 217 20.96 -3.50 0.42
CA PHE A 217 21.13 -2.07 0.66
C PHE A 217 19.92 -1.38 1.31
N PHE A 218 18.70 -1.79 0.96
CA PHE A 218 17.46 -1.13 1.39
C PHE A 218 16.79 -1.81 2.58
N ASP A 219 16.34 -1.04 3.55
CA ASP A 219 15.51 -1.52 4.65
C ASP A 219 14.08 -1.79 4.22
N VAL A 220 13.58 -0.94 3.32
CA VAL A 220 12.22 -1.00 2.77
C VAL A 220 12.27 -0.68 1.29
N VAL A 221 11.64 -1.52 0.48
CA VAL A 221 11.40 -1.26 -0.95
C VAL A 221 9.89 -1.25 -1.18
N ILE A 222 9.38 -0.18 -1.78
CA ILE A 222 7.99 0.00 -2.14
C ILE A 222 7.85 -0.06 -3.66
N GLY A 223 6.87 -0.81 -4.16
CA GLY A 223 6.52 -0.84 -5.58
C GLY A 223 5.02 -0.65 -5.79
N TYR A 224 4.61 0.58 -6.14
CA TYR A 224 3.21 0.89 -6.39
C TYR A 224 2.84 0.77 -7.87
N SER A 225 1.87 -0.08 -8.18
CA SER A 225 1.33 -0.36 -9.51
C SER A 225 2.35 -0.69 -10.59
N VAL A 226 3.51 -1.27 -10.25
CA VAL A 226 4.54 -1.65 -11.25
C VAL A 226 4.24 -3.03 -11.84
N PHE A 227 3.98 -4.03 -10.99
CA PHE A 227 3.72 -5.42 -11.40
C PHE A 227 2.60 -5.57 -12.43
N THR A 228 1.64 -4.65 -12.44
CA THR A 228 0.49 -4.65 -13.35
C THR A 228 0.86 -4.43 -14.81
N HIS A 229 2.07 -3.95 -15.09
CA HIS A 229 2.59 -3.70 -16.44
C HIS A 229 3.57 -4.78 -16.91
N LEU A 230 3.91 -5.74 -16.06
CA LEU A 230 4.97 -6.72 -16.33
C LEU A 230 4.41 -8.08 -16.72
N THR A 231 5.11 -8.77 -17.62
CA THR A 231 4.85 -10.18 -17.93
C THR A 231 5.21 -11.06 -16.73
N GLU A 232 4.62 -12.24 -16.60
CA GLU A 232 4.91 -13.15 -15.47
C GLU A 232 6.41 -13.47 -15.32
N VAL A 233 7.12 -13.66 -16.43
CA VAL A 233 8.57 -13.89 -16.43
C VAL A 233 9.30 -12.69 -15.84
N MET A 234 8.95 -11.48 -16.29
CA MET A 234 9.55 -10.24 -15.82
C MET A 234 9.21 -9.97 -14.35
N GLN A 235 7.98 -10.27 -13.91
CA GLN A 235 7.59 -10.19 -12.50
C GLN A 235 8.49 -11.08 -11.61
N ARG A 236 8.78 -12.31 -12.05
CA ARG A 236 9.66 -13.24 -11.31
C ARG A 236 11.08 -12.70 -11.21
N GLN A 237 11.64 -12.22 -12.32
CA GLN A 237 12.97 -11.63 -12.37
C GLN A 237 13.07 -10.39 -11.47
N TRP A 238 12.07 -9.51 -11.51
CA TRP A 238 12.02 -8.36 -10.61
C TRP A 238 11.85 -8.76 -9.15
N LEU A 239 11.08 -9.80 -8.82
CA LEU A 239 10.99 -10.28 -7.44
C LEU A 239 12.34 -10.79 -6.90
N GLU A 240 13.13 -11.47 -7.74
CA GLU A 240 14.49 -11.89 -7.39
C GLU A 240 15.41 -10.69 -7.14
N GLU A 241 15.31 -9.67 -7.99
CA GLU A 241 16.09 -8.45 -7.88
C GLU A 241 15.70 -7.60 -6.66
N LEU A 242 14.40 -7.37 -6.44
CA LEU A 242 13.89 -6.66 -5.26
C LEU A 242 14.31 -7.39 -3.97
N ARG A 243 14.32 -8.72 -3.98
CA ARG A 243 14.87 -9.51 -2.87
C ARG A 243 16.38 -9.30 -2.70
N ARG A 244 17.15 -9.26 -3.80
CA ARG A 244 18.61 -9.06 -3.77
C ARG A 244 18.99 -7.73 -3.14
N ILE A 245 18.32 -6.64 -3.52
CA ILE A 245 18.65 -5.28 -3.06
C ILE A 245 18.09 -4.96 -1.66
N THR A 246 17.18 -5.78 -1.13
CA THR A 246 16.60 -5.61 0.20
C THR A 246 17.50 -6.25 1.25
N ALA A 247 17.80 -5.51 2.32
CA ALA A 247 18.58 -5.97 3.47
C ALA A 247 17.95 -7.20 4.12
N PRO A 248 18.73 -8.09 4.75
CA PRO A 248 18.19 -9.15 5.60
C PRO A 248 17.22 -8.59 6.66
N GLY A 249 16.00 -9.12 6.73
CA GLY A 249 14.94 -8.60 7.60
C GLY A 249 14.21 -7.35 7.08
N GLY A 250 14.61 -6.82 5.93
CA GLY A 250 13.94 -5.72 5.24
C GLY A 250 12.58 -6.11 4.68
N LEU A 251 11.83 -5.10 4.23
CA LEU A 251 10.48 -5.26 3.70
C LEU A 251 10.43 -4.96 2.21
N VAL A 252 9.76 -5.82 1.44
CA VAL A 252 9.32 -5.49 0.07
C VAL A 252 7.79 -5.36 0.10
N LEU A 253 7.30 -4.15 -0.19
CA LEU A 253 5.89 -3.78 -0.16
C LEU A 253 5.41 -3.45 -1.56
N VAL A 254 4.59 -4.29 -2.16
CA VAL A 254 4.17 -4.13 -3.57
C VAL A 254 2.67 -4.20 -3.70
N THR A 255 2.08 -3.48 -4.65
CA THR A 255 0.65 -3.63 -4.93
C THR A 255 0.40 -4.61 -6.07
N VAL A 256 -0.63 -5.45 -5.91
CA VAL A 256 -1.16 -6.31 -6.97
C VAL A 256 -2.66 -6.08 -7.13
N HIS A 257 -3.20 -6.47 -8.29
CA HIS A 257 -4.64 -6.51 -8.51
C HIS A 257 -5.28 -7.55 -7.58
N GLY A 258 -6.20 -7.11 -6.72
CA GLY A 258 -7.00 -8.01 -5.88
C GLY A 258 -8.35 -8.40 -6.51
N ASP A 259 -9.05 -9.34 -5.88
CA ASP A 259 -10.35 -9.86 -6.31
C ASP A 259 -11.41 -8.77 -6.58
N PHE A 260 -11.31 -7.63 -5.90
CA PHE A 260 -12.22 -6.50 -6.07
C PHE A 260 -12.16 -5.91 -7.49
N LEU A 261 -10.97 -5.86 -8.11
CA LEU A 261 -10.85 -5.40 -9.49
C LEU A 261 -11.54 -6.36 -10.46
N GLY A 262 -11.53 -7.65 -10.15
CA GLY A 262 -12.26 -8.67 -10.90
C GLY A 262 -13.77 -8.40 -10.99
N MET A 263 -14.36 -7.65 -10.06
CA MET A 263 -15.78 -7.25 -10.12
C MET A 263 -16.07 -6.27 -11.25
N PHE A 264 -15.09 -5.43 -11.62
CA PHE A 264 -15.20 -4.45 -12.71
C PHE A 264 -14.73 -5.03 -14.05
N GLN A 265 -13.68 -5.86 -14.04
CA GLN A 265 -13.15 -6.48 -15.26
C GLN A 265 -14.01 -7.62 -15.81
N PHE A 266 -14.75 -8.33 -14.94
CA PHE A 266 -15.60 -9.44 -15.35
C PHE A 266 -17.07 -9.18 -14.99
N PRO A 267 -17.76 -8.29 -15.73
CA PRO A 267 -19.14 -7.93 -15.43
C PRO A 267 -20.10 -9.13 -15.53
N ARG A 268 -19.77 -10.27 -16.15
CA ARG A 268 -20.56 -11.51 -16.01
C ARG A 268 -19.68 -12.76 -16.12
N PRO A 269 -19.51 -13.54 -15.04
CA PRO A 269 -19.15 -14.94 -15.21
C PRO A 269 -20.11 -15.86 -14.44
N ASN A 270 -20.75 -16.78 -15.15
CA ASN A 270 -21.29 -17.99 -14.55
C ASN A 270 -20.20 -18.64 -13.68
N LEU A 271 -20.58 -19.31 -12.59
CA LEU A 271 -19.71 -19.90 -11.56
C LEU A 271 -18.44 -20.59 -12.11
N ARG A 272 -18.52 -21.20 -13.30
CA ARG A 272 -17.40 -21.80 -14.04
C ARG A 272 -16.28 -20.82 -14.40
N ALA A 273 -16.58 -19.59 -14.79
CA ALA A 273 -15.56 -18.58 -15.12
C ALA A 273 -14.90 -17.98 -13.86
N ARG A 274 -15.59 -17.95 -12.71
CA ARG A 274 -14.97 -17.64 -11.41
C ARG A 274 -14.01 -18.75 -10.95
N LEU A 275 -14.41 -20.01 -11.13
CA LEU A 275 -13.54 -21.18 -10.89
C LEU A 275 -12.36 -21.23 -11.87
N LYS A 276 -12.56 -20.80 -13.12
CA LYS A 276 -11.48 -20.74 -14.12
C LYS A 276 -10.51 -19.60 -13.83
N ALA A 277 -10.99 -18.40 -13.45
CA ALA A 277 -10.14 -17.30 -12.98
C ALA A 277 -9.36 -17.65 -11.70
N TRP A 278 -9.97 -18.41 -10.78
CA TRP A 278 -9.31 -18.93 -9.60
C TRP A 278 -8.24 -19.99 -9.94
N ARG A 279 -8.52 -20.92 -10.87
CA ARG A 279 -7.52 -21.90 -11.38
C ARG A 279 -6.46 -21.27 -12.30
N HIS A 280 -6.75 -20.12 -12.90
CA HIS A 280 -5.88 -19.36 -13.82
C HIS A 280 -5.34 -18.07 -13.19
N GLY A 281 -5.33 -17.96 -11.85
CA GLY A 281 -4.63 -16.89 -11.13
C GLY A 281 -3.11 -16.82 -11.40
N HIS A 282 -2.61 -17.71 -12.25
CA HIS A 282 -1.26 -17.74 -12.79
C HIS A 282 -1.17 -17.54 -14.32
N ARG A 283 -2.28 -17.23 -15.03
CA ARG A 283 -2.26 -17.01 -16.49
C ARG A 283 -3.36 -16.04 -16.92
N ALA A 284 -3.10 -14.73 -16.89
CA ALA A 284 -3.94 -13.75 -17.58
C ALA A 284 -3.06 -12.80 -18.42
N ARG A 285 -3.06 -13.08 -19.73
CA ARG A 285 -2.47 -12.25 -20.80
C ARG A 285 -3.19 -10.90 -20.86
N SER A 286 -2.41 -9.84 -21.07
CA SER A 286 -2.88 -8.50 -21.41
C SER A 286 -3.66 -8.51 -22.73
N ILE A 287 -4.98 -8.31 -22.69
CA ILE A 287 -5.75 -7.89 -23.86
C ILE A 287 -6.93 -7.04 -23.37
N LEU A 288 -6.99 -5.77 -23.78
CA LEU A 288 -8.21 -4.97 -23.78
C LEU A 288 -8.32 -4.19 -25.10
N PRO A 289 -9.38 -4.39 -25.88
CA PRO A 289 -9.99 -3.36 -26.71
C PRO A 289 -11.23 -2.81 -25.99
N GLY A 290 -11.26 -1.51 -25.71
CA GLY A 290 -12.47 -0.82 -25.23
C GLY A 290 -12.21 0.25 -24.17
N ARG A 291 -12.66 1.48 -24.46
CA ARG A 291 -12.60 2.64 -23.56
C ARG A 291 -13.54 2.44 -22.37
N VAL A 292 -12.98 2.03 -21.22
CA VAL A 292 -13.60 2.24 -19.91
C VAL A 292 -13.02 3.53 -19.33
N PRO A 293 -13.84 4.46 -18.80
CA PRO A 293 -13.32 5.64 -18.11
C PRO A 293 -12.39 5.23 -16.98
N VAL A 294 -11.12 5.61 -17.12
CA VAL A 294 -9.96 5.24 -16.30
C VAL A 294 -10.08 5.54 -14.77
N PRO A 295 -10.89 6.51 -14.26
CA PRO A 295 -10.87 6.84 -12.83
C PRO A 295 -11.37 5.73 -11.88
N ALA A 296 -12.24 4.82 -12.34
CA ALA A 296 -12.86 3.81 -11.47
C ALA A 296 -12.04 2.52 -11.34
N VAL A 297 -11.11 2.24 -12.26
CA VAL A 297 -10.49 0.92 -12.43
C VAL A 297 -9.12 0.82 -11.73
N HIS A 298 -8.41 1.93 -11.48
CA HIS A 298 -7.10 1.90 -10.80
C HIS A 298 -7.14 1.73 -9.27
N ARG A 299 -8.32 1.78 -8.64
CA ARG A 299 -8.45 2.08 -7.20
C ARG A 299 -8.58 0.86 -6.29
N ALA A 300 -7.98 -0.27 -6.66
CA ALA A 300 -8.16 -1.57 -6.00
C ALA A 300 -6.86 -2.38 -5.79
N GLY A 301 -5.73 -1.71 -5.59
CA GLY A 301 -4.48 -2.38 -5.22
C GLY A 301 -4.55 -2.91 -3.78
N MET A 302 -4.15 -4.17 -3.56
CA MET A 302 -3.81 -4.66 -2.22
C MET A 302 -2.31 -4.53 -2.02
N VAL A 303 -1.87 -3.88 -0.94
CA VAL A 303 -0.47 -3.89 -0.52
C VAL A 303 -0.13 -5.30 -0.01
N GLN A 304 0.77 -5.97 -0.71
CA GLN A 304 1.38 -7.23 -0.29
C GLN A 304 2.72 -6.96 0.38
N VAL A 305 2.91 -7.59 1.54
CA VAL A 305 4.17 -7.54 2.28
C VAL A 305 4.90 -8.86 2.05
N LEU A 306 6.05 -8.79 1.39
CA LEU A 306 6.95 -9.92 1.22
C LEU A 306 8.07 -9.82 2.25
N ARG A 307 8.35 -10.94 2.93
CA ARG A 307 9.50 -11.09 3.84
C ARG A 307 10.24 -12.38 3.51
N ASP A 308 11.56 -12.34 3.60
CA ASP A 308 12.34 -13.58 3.60
C ASP A 308 12.06 -14.34 4.91
N ARG A 309 11.59 -15.58 4.82
CA ARG A 309 11.31 -16.46 5.97
C ARG A 309 12.50 -17.33 6.35
N ARG A 310 13.66 -17.20 5.70
CA ARG A 310 14.86 -17.91 6.12
C ARG A 310 15.57 -17.08 7.19
N ILE A 311 15.93 -17.74 8.29
CA ILE A 311 16.50 -17.19 9.55
C ILE A 311 15.44 -16.85 10.61
N ARG A 312 14.67 -17.87 11.01
CA ARG A 312 14.39 -18.15 12.43
C ARG A 312 14.89 -19.56 12.74
N ARG A 313 16.19 -19.71 12.95
CA ARG A 313 16.77 -20.84 13.69
C ARG A 313 17.87 -20.28 14.58
N GLY A 314 17.63 -20.32 15.89
CA GLY A 314 18.57 -19.88 16.91
C GLY A 314 17.86 -19.58 18.22
N GLY A 315 17.60 -20.63 19.02
CA GLY A 315 17.36 -20.49 20.46
C GLY A 315 15.94 -20.76 20.95
N ALA A 316 15.71 -22.01 21.39
CA ALA A 316 15.21 -22.39 22.73
C ALA A 316 14.34 -23.66 22.65
N GLY A 317 14.88 -24.78 23.16
CA GLY A 317 14.09 -25.95 23.52
C GLY A 317 14.77 -27.30 23.20
N SER A 318 15.76 -27.70 24.02
CA SER A 318 15.78 -29.04 24.63
C SER A 318 16.98 -29.17 25.58
N ASP A 319 16.65 -29.45 26.84
CA ASP A 319 17.41 -30.22 27.83
C ASP A 319 18.67 -29.61 28.46
N ARG A 320 18.43 -28.99 29.63
CA ARG A 320 19.33 -29.13 30.79
C ARG A 320 18.67 -30.12 31.74
N ASP A 321 19.29 -31.28 31.91
CA ASP A 321 19.54 -31.85 33.23
C ASP A 321 20.59 -32.96 33.14
N ALA A 322 21.31 -33.15 34.24
CA ALA A 322 22.38 -34.10 34.52
C ALA A 322 23.82 -33.68 34.14
N SER A 323 24.44 -32.92 35.04
CA SER A 323 25.75 -33.26 35.61
C SER A 323 25.50 -33.86 37.02
N PRO A 324 26.46 -34.51 37.72
CA PRO A 324 27.90 -34.68 37.46
C PRO A 324 28.44 -36.11 37.76
N ALA A 325 29.73 -36.36 37.47
CA ALA A 325 30.73 -36.86 38.46
C ALA A 325 31.91 -37.58 37.78
N LEU A 326 33.11 -37.07 38.08
CA LEU A 326 34.38 -37.74 37.96
C LEU A 326 34.48 -38.90 38.98
N ALA A 327 35.02 -40.05 38.57
CA ALA A 327 35.79 -40.92 39.44
C ALA A 327 36.79 -41.75 38.63
N ALA A 328 38.03 -41.77 39.11
CA ALA A 328 39.22 -42.37 38.53
C ALA A 328 39.21 -43.90 38.57
N GLY A 329 40.00 -44.54 37.68
CA GLY A 329 40.27 -45.98 37.77
C GLY A 329 41.15 -46.56 36.67
N ARG A 330 42.47 -46.44 36.86
CA ARG A 330 43.57 -47.36 36.49
C ARG A 330 43.55 -48.17 35.17
N GLU A 331 44.60 -47.91 34.38
CA GLU A 331 45.55 -48.85 33.74
C GLU A 331 45.08 -50.21 33.20
N ARG A 332 45.41 -50.46 31.91
CA ARG A 332 46.41 -51.47 31.48
C ARG A 332 46.55 -51.54 29.96
N GLY A 333 47.77 -51.24 29.49
CA GLY A 333 48.55 -52.13 28.60
C GLY A 333 48.32 -52.08 27.07
N PRO A 334 49.39 -52.19 26.25
CA PRO A 334 49.40 -51.81 24.84
C PRO A 334 49.40 -53.00 23.87
N ALA A 335 49.07 -52.75 22.59
CA ALA A 335 49.51 -53.60 21.48
C ALA A 335 49.55 -52.80 20.17
N ALA A 336 50.65 -53.00 19.45
CA ALA A 336 51.12 -52.28 18.29
C ALA A 336 50.73 -52.93 16.95
N LEU A 337 51.27 -52.33 15.87
CA LEU A 337 51.50 -52.87 14.51
C LEU A 337 50.27 -52.79 13.59
N ARG A 338 50.29 -52.17 12.41
CA ARG A 338 51.37 -51.77 11.48
C ARG A 338 51.03 -50.47 10.75
#